data_AF-U9T767-F1
#
_entry.id   AF-U9T767-F1
#
_cell.length_a   1.000
_cell.length_b   1.000
_cell.length_c   1.000
_cell.angle_alpha   90.00
_cell.angle_beta   90.00
_cell.angle_gamma   90.00
#
_symmetry.space_group_name_H-M   'P 1'
#
loop_
_entity.id
_entity.type
_entity.pdbx_description
1 polymer ?
#
loop_
_entity_poly.entity_id
_entity_poly.type
_entity_poly.pdbx_seq_one_letter_code
_entity_poly.pdbx_strand_id
1 'polypeptide(L)'
;MSPSQTLSTKPVPGRKKDKTRITVLLGANATGTDKLKPWVIGNAKRPRPLSKVNLERLPVFYRGVPDFPYEDSGKRNVFYTITNQ
;
A
#
# COMPACT_ATOMS: atom_id res chain seq x y z
N MET A 1 -6.41 38.93 21.88
CA MET A 1 -5.40 37.88 22.07
C MET A 1 -6.09 36.54 21.94
N SER A 2 -5.66 35.68 21.03
CA SER A 2 -6.21 34.34 20.84
C SER A 2 -5.34 33.30 21.56
N PRO A 3 -5.92 32.29 22.22
CA PRO A 3 -5.14 31.25 22.87
C PRO A 3 -4.59 30.29 21.80
N SER A 4 -3.29 29.98 21.87
CA SER A 4 -2.57 29.15 20.89
C SER A 4 -2.16 27.78 21.44
N GLN A 5 -2.63 27.38 22.62
CA GLN A 5 -2.11 26.19 23.28
C GLN A 5 -3.22 25.24 23.69
N THR A 6 -3.08 24.00 23.22
CA THR A 6 -3.78 22.82 23.73
C THR A 6 -3.43 22.59 25.21
N LEU A 7 -4.26 21.85 25.95
CA LEU A 7 -4.15 21.52 27.39
C LEU A 7 -2.90 20.68 27.77
N SER A 8 -1.78 20.82 27.05
CA SER A 8 -0.54 20.11 27.35
C SER A 8 0.35 20.95 28.25
N THR A 9 0.61 20.47 29.46
CA THR A 9 1.51 21.12 30.42
C THR A 9 3.00 20.83 30.17
N LYS A 10 3.32 19.96 29.20
CA LYS A 10 4.69 19.59 28.82
C LYS A 10 4.83 19.49 27.30
N PRO A 11 6.04 19.63 26.74
CA PRO A 11 6.29 19.34 25.32
C PRO A 11 5.99 17.86 25.04
N VAL A 12 4.96 17.59 24.25
CA VAL A 12 4.63 16.22 23.79
C VAL A 12 5.17 16.07 22.37
N PRO A 13 6.01 15.07 22.08
CA PRO A 13 6.49 14.84 20.72
C PRO A 13 5.30 14.56 19.79
N GLY A 14 5.25 15.28 18.67
CA GLY A 14 4.21 15.08 17.67
C GLY A 14 4.26 13.67 17.11
N ARG A 15 3.14 12.93 17.16
CA ARG A 15 3.04 11.61 16.55
C ARG A 15 2.88 11.73 15.04
N LYS A 16 3.90 11.33 14.28
CA LYS A 16 3.80 11.21 12.82
C LYS A 16 2.73 10.18 12.48
N LYS A 17 1.74 10.57 11.67
CA LYS A 17 0.76 9.63 11.13
C LYS A 17 1.47 8.61 10.24
N ASP A 18 1.10 7.34 10.42
CA ASP A 18 1.48 6.30 9.49
C ASP A 18 0.87 6.63 8.11
N LYS A 19 1.73 6.68 7.07
CA LYS A 19 1.36 6.96 5.68
C LYS A 19 1.53 5.73 4.79
N THR A 20 1.40 4.53 5.36
CA THR A 20 1.43 3.28 4.59
C THR A 20 0.36 3.31 3.50
N ARG A 21 0.77 3.06 2.25
CA ARG A 21 -0.10 3.02 1.08
C ARG A 21 -0.30 1.57 0.63
N ILE A 22 -1.53 1.22 0.33
CA ILE A 22 -1.92 -0.03 -0.32
C ILE A 22 -2.74 0.36 -1.54
N THR A 23 -2.34 -0.14 -2.71
CA THR A 23 -3.09 0.05 -3.95
C THR A 23 -3.91 -1.20 -4.21
N VAL A 24 -5.19 -1.04 -4.54
CA VAL A 24 -6.07 -2.15 -4.90
C VAL A 24 -6.59 -1.90 -6.31
N LEU A 25 -6.27 -2.81 -7.22
CA LEU A 25 -6.86 -2.84 -8.55
C LEU A 25 -8.12 -3.71 -8.50
N LEU A 26 -9.24 -3.09 -8.84
CA LEU A 26 -10.55 -3.71 -8.95
C LEU A 26 -11.02 -3.61 -10.40
N GLY A 27 -11.75 -4.61 -10.87
CA GLY A 27 -12.33 -4.62 -12.20
C GLY A 27 -13.55 -5.52 -12.24
N ALA A 28 -14.55 -5.11 -13.00
CA ALA A 28 -15.76 -5.89 -13.27
C ALA A 28 -16.29 -5.53 -14.66
N ASN A 29 -17.12 -6.39 -15.24
CA ASN A 29 -17.87 -6.07 -16.46
C ASN A 29 -18.88 -4.92 -16.21
N ALA A 30 -19.46 -4.37 -17.28
CA ALA A 30 -20.37 -3.22 -17.19
C ALA A 30 -21.61 -3.47 -16.31
N THR A 31 -22.09 -4.72 -16.25
CA THR A 31 -23.23 -5.13 -15.42
C THR A 31 -22.84 -5.46 -13.98
N GLY A 32 -21.55 -5.61 -13.67
CA GLY A 32 -21.02 -5.96 -12.35
C GLY A 32 -21.20 -7.42 -11.94
N THR A 33 -21.71 -8.27 -12.82
CA THR A 33 -21.93 -9.71 -12.55
C THR A 33 -20.62 -10.48 -12.52
N ASP A 34 -19.69 -10.13 -13.41
CA ASP A 34 -18.40 -10.80 -13.54
C ASP A 34 -17.31 -9.88 -12.99
N LYS A 35 -16.72 -10.30 -11.87
CA LYS A 35 -15.70 -9.55 -11.14
C LYS A 35 -14.34 -10.20 -11.35
N LEU A 36 -13.35 -9.39 -11.70
CA LEU A 36 -11.96 -9.82 -11.72
C LEU A 36 -11.48 -10.03 -10.30
N LYS A 37 -10.60 -11.02 -10.12
CA LYS A 37 -9.94 -11.25 -8.83
C LYS A 37 -9.10 -10.01 -8.46
N PRO A 38 -9.32 -9.38 -7.29
CA PRO A 38 -8.62 -8.16 -6.93
C PRO A 38 -7.10 -8.34 -6.85
N TRP A 39 -6.37 -7.30 -7.25
CA TRP A 39 -4.92 -7.23 -7.13
C TRP A 39 -4.55 -6.19 -6.07
N VAL A 40 -3.87 -6.63 -5.02
CA VAL A 40 -3.43 -5.79 -3.90
C VAL A 40 -1.92 -5.62 -3.97
N ILE A 41 -1.48 -4.38 -4.14
CA ILE A 41 -0.06 -4.01 -4.14
C ILE A 41 0.26 -3.23 -2.87
N GLY A 42 1.10 -3.82 -2.03
CA GLY A 42 1.58 -3.21 -0.80
C GLY A 42 3.06 -2.86 -0.85
N ASN A 43 3.54 -2.14 0.16
CA ASN A 43 4.96 -1.78 0.24
C ASN A 43 5.88 -2.97 0.58
N ALA A 44 5.41 -3.88 1.44
CA ALA A 44 6.21 -5.02 1.90
C ALA A 44 5.79 -6.31 1.21
N LYS A 45 6.76 -7.16 0.83
CA LYS A 45 6.48 -8.51 0.31
C LYS A 45 5.62 -9.35 1.25
N ARG A 46 5.84 -9.22 2.57
CA ARG A 46 5.06 -9.89 3.61
C ARG A 46 4.72 -8.89 4.73
N PRO A 47 3.55 -8.24 4.69
CA PRO A 47 3.22 -7.22 5.66
C PRO A 47 2.97 -7.84 7.03
N ARG A 48 3.43 -7.17 8.09
CA ARG A 48 3.33 -7.66 9.47
C ARG A 48 1.91 -8.10 9.88
N PRO A 49 0.84 -7.37 9.53
CA PRO A 49 -0.53 -7.80 9.84
C PRO A 49 -0.94 -9.12 9.18
N LEU A 50 -0.39 -9.47 8.01
CA LEU A 50 -0.68 -10.72 7.28
C LEU A 50 0.41 -11.78 7.48
N SER A 51 1.35 -11.57 8.40
CA SER A 51 2.50 -12.45 8.59
C SER A 51 2.11 -13.90 8.92
N LYS A 52 0.99 -14.09 9.63
CA LYS A 52 0.42 -15.39 10.02
C LYS A 52 -0.66 -15.91 9.05
N VAL A 53 -0.91 -15.20 7.96
CA VAL A 53 -1.90 -15.59 6.95
C VAL A 53 -1.19 -16.27 5.78
N ASN A 54 -1.80 -17.32 5.23
CA ASN A 54 -1.35 -17.89 3.96
C ASN A 54 -1.88 -17.02 2.82
N LEU A 55 -0.98 -16.25 2.18
CA LEU A 55 -1.31 -15.31 1.12
C LEU A 55 -1.95 -16.00 -0.10
N GLU A 56 -1.57 -17.25 -0.40
CA GLU A 56 -2.12 -18.03 -1.52
C GLU A 56 -3.59 -18.41 -1.34
N ARG A 57 -4.05 -18.47 -0.09
CA ARG A 57 -5.45 -18.77 0.24
C ARG A 57 -6.34 -17.53 0.24
N LEU A 58 -5.76 -16.34 0.04
CA LEU A 58 -6.56 -15.13 0.00
C LEU A 58 -7.37 -15.06 -1.30
N PRO A 59 -8.60 -14.50 -1.25
CA PRO A 59 -9.39 -14.24 -2.45
C PRO A 59 -8.84 -13.08 -3.29
N VAL A 60 -7.58 -12.69 -3.09
CA VAL A 60 -6.89 -11.60 -3.78
C VAL A 60 -5.49 -12.03 -4.17
N PHE A 61 -4.94 -11.43 -5.21
CA PHE A 61 -3.52 -11.54 -5.51
C PHE A 61 -2.76 -10.45 -4.75
N TYR A 62 -1.93 -10.83 -3.77
CA TYR A 62 -1.12 -9.88 -3.02
C TYR A 62 0.32 -9.85 -3.54
N ARG A 63 0.83 -8.65 -3.82
CA ARG A 63 2.24 -8.46 -4.18
C ARG A 63 2.81 -7.27 -3.41
N GLY A 64 3.93 -7.51 -2.72
CA GLY A 64 4.74 -6.40 -2.23
C GLY A 64 5.65 -5.87 -3.33
N VAL A 65 5.84 -4.56 -3.37
CA VAL A 65 6.93 -3.97 -4.17
C VAL A 65 8.25 -4.53 -3.62
N PRO A 66 9.16 -5.03 -4.47
CA PRO A 66 10.49 -5.37 -4.00
C PRO A 66 11.14 -4.13 -3.41
N ASP A 67 11.89 -4.28 -2.30
CA ASP A 67 12.72 -3.20 -1.79
C ASP A 67 13.57 -2.70 -2.96
N PHE A 68 13.33 -1.47 -3.39
CA PHE A 68 14.03 -0.89 -4.53
C PHE A 68 15.53 -0.97 -4.22
N PRO A 69 16.36 -1.67 -5.03
CA PRO A 69 17.78 -1.39 -4.99
C PRO A 69 17.91 0.06 -5.47
N TYR A 70 18.38 0.94 -4.59
CA TYR A 70 18.79 2.27 -4.98
C TYR A 70 20.08 2.12 -5.80
N GLU A 71 19.94 1.83 -7.09
CA GLU A 71 21.03 1.95 -8.04
C GLU A 71 21.09 3.40 -8.52
N ASP A 72 22.10 4.07 -7.98
CA ASP A 72 22.48 5.45 -8.24
C ASP A 72 23.03 5.56 -9.68
N SER A 73 22.15 5.78 -10.66
CA SER A 73 22.44 6.51 -11.92
C SER A 73 21.29 6.39 -12.93
N GLY A 74 20.41 7.40 -12.92
CA GLY A 74 19.90 7.97 -14.17
C GLY A 74 19.01 7.15 -15.11
N LYS A 75 18.43 6.01 -14.71
CA LYS A 75 17.45 5.28 -15.56
C LYS A 75 16.10 5.11 -14.88
N ARG A 76 15.09 5.77 -15.46
CA ARG A 76 13.66 5.63 -15.15
C ARG A 76 13.22 4.17 -15.41
N ASN A 77 12.47 3.57 -14.49
CA ASN A 77 11.67 2.36 -14.74
C ASN A 77 10.29 2.60 -14.12
N VAL A 78 9.39 3.30 -14.81
CA VAL A 78 8.47 2.77 -15.85
C VAL A 78 7.57 1.70 -15.25
N PHE A 79 6.33 2.12 -14.98
CA PHE A 79 5.11 1.32 -14.89
C PHE A 79 5.33 -0.19 -15.02
N TYR A 80 5.20 -0.92 -13.91
CA TYR A 80 5.07 -2.37 -13.97
C TYR A 80 3.91 -2.68 -14.92
N THR A 81 4.24 -3.23 -16.07
CA THR A 81 3.30 -3.62 -17.12
C THR A 81 2.29 -4.58 -16.51
N ILE A 82 1.05 -4.12 -16.38
CA ILE A 82 -0.12 -4.99 -16.26
C ILE A 82 -0.31 -5.59 -17.65
N THR A 83 0.48 -6.62 -17.97
CA THR A 83 0.19 -7.47 -19.13
C THR A 83 -1.08 -8.24 -18.82
N ASN A 84 -2.13 -7.95 -19.61
CA ASN A 84 -3.31 -8.80 -19.77
C ASN A 84 -2.86 -10.26 -19.94
N GLN A 85 -3.42 -11.15 -19.11
CA GLN A 85 -3.69 -12.52 -19.50
C GLN A 85 -5.06 -12.57 -20.14
#